data_AF-A0A645BA26-F1
#
_entry.id   AF-A0A645BA26-F1
#
_cell.length_a   1.000
_cell.length_b   1.000
_cell.length_c   1.000
_cell.angle_alpha   90.00
_cell.angle_beta   90.00
_cell.angle_gamma   90.00
#
_symmetry.space_group_name_H-M   'P 1'
#
loop_
_entity.id
_entity.type
_entity.pdbx_description
1 polymer ?
#
loop_
_entity_poly.entity_id
_entity_poly.type
_entity_poly.pdbx_seq_one_letter_code
_entity_poly.pdbx_strand_id
1 'polypeptide(L)'
;MAEMKSQFAGMDFGMNFEEEKTLVINDNSPIVKKLLSLKDKDDKKDDISLICNQIVDIALLANKELEPSELDDFIKRNNKLMNMVISL
;
A
#
# COMPACT_ATOMS: atom_id res chain seq x y z
N MET A 1 -15.69 12.05 6.42
CA MET A 1 -16.66 10.94 6.40
C MET A 1 -16.18 9.72 7.19
N ALA A 2 -14.90 9.31 7.10
CA ALA A 2 -14.37 8.19 7.90
C ALA A 2 -14.44 8.45 9.43
N GLU A 3 -14.13 9.68 9.90
CA GLU A 3 -14.28 10.05 11.31
C GLU A 3 -15.73 10.06 11.82
N MET A 4 -16.72 10.25 10.93
CA MET A 4 -18.12 10.10 11.31
C MET A 4 -18.48 8.63 11.56
N LYS A 5 -17.91 7.68 10.81
CA LYS A 5 -18.17 6.26 11.03
C LYS A 5 -17.78 5.79 12.43
N SER A 6 -16.65 6.25 12.99
CA SER A 6 -16.21 5.81 14.31
C SER A 6 -17.16 6.25 15.42
N GLN A 7 -17.84 7.39 15.26
CA GLN A 7 -18.87 7.86 16.18
C GLN A 7 -20.22 7.13 16.01
N PHE A 8 -20.52 6.61 14.83
CA PHE A 8 -21.80 5.95 14.51
C PHE A 8 -21.73 4.41 14.45
N ALA A 9 -20.55 3.81 14.69
CA ALA A 9 -20.31 2.36 14.62
C ALA A 9 -21.15 1.51 15.62
N GLY A 10 -21.88 2.13 16.55
CA GLY A 10 -22.80 1.46 17.47
C GLY A 10 -24.25 1.37 17.00
N MET A 11 -24.64 2.04 15.91
CA MET A 11 -25.96 1.90 15.29
C MET A 11 -25.82 1.07 14.02
N ASP A 12 -26.09 -0.23 14.13
CA ASP A 12 -26.08 -1.17 13.00
C ASP A 12 -27.19 -0.79 12.00
N PHE A 13 -26.83 0.02 11.01
CA PHE A 13 -27.70 0.42 9.91
C PHE A 13 -27.57 -0.50 8.68
N GLY A 14 -26.90 -1.65 8.77
CA GLY A 14 -26.76 -2.60 7.65
C GLY A 14 -26.11 -1.99 6.39
N MET A 15 -25.49 -0.82 6.49
CA MET A 15 -24.79 -0.17 5.40
C MET A 15 -23.35 -0.66 5.36
N ASN A 16 -23.05 -1.57 4.43
CA ASN A 16 -21.68 -1.85 4.01
C ASN A 16 -21.12 -0.59 3.34
N PHE A 17 -20.59 0.31 4.16
CA PHE A 17 -19.83 1.43 3.66
C PHE A 17 -18.42 0.93 3.32
N GLU A 18 -18.21 0.44 2.10
CA GLU A 18 -16.86 0.21 1.60
C GLU A 18 -16.08 1.53 1.62
N GLU A 19 -14.86 1.50 2.16
CA GLU A 19 -14.00 2.69 2.21
C GLU A 19 -13.38 2.89 0.82
N GLU A 20 -13.94 3.80 0.02
CA GLU A 20 -13.31 4.20 -1.24
C GLU A 20 -12.00 4.94 -0.96
N LYS A 21 -10.91 4.47 -1.58
CA LYS A 21 -9.58 5.07 -1.47
C LYS A 21 -9.11 5.51 -2.86
N THR A 22 -8.58 6.73 -2.95
CA THR A 22 -7.92 7.24 -4.17
C THR A 22 -6.41 7.31 -3.93
N LEU A 23 -5.63 6.65 -4.78
CA LEU A 23 -4.18 6.70 -4.75
C LEU A 23 -3.66 7.69 -5.81
N VAL A 24 -3.04 8.77 -5.36
CA VAL A 24 -2.41 9.76 -6.25
C VAL A 24 -0.93 9.41 -6.41
N ILE A 25 -0.49 9.22 -7.65
CA ILE A 25 0.88 8.83 -7.97
C ILE A 25 1.62 10.00 -8.63
N ASN A 26 2.82 10.28 -8.15
CA ASN A 26 3.75 11.20 -8.79
C ASN A 26 4.53 10.48 -9.91
N ASP A 27 4.14 10.71 -11.16
CA ASP A 27 4.78 10.15 -12.35
C ASP A 27 6.23 10.63 -12.57
N ASN A 28 6.62 11.75 -11.95
CA ASN A 28 8.00 12.23 -11.95
C ASN A 28 8.92 11.48 -11.00
N SER A 29 8.38 10.62 -10.12
CA SER A 29 9.17 9.84 -9.19
C SER A 29 10.06 8.81 -9.92
N PRO A 30 11.38 8.76 -9.63
CA PRO A 30 12.29 7.81 -10.27
C PRO A 30 11.86 6.35 -10.12
N ILE A 31 11.28 5.97 -8.97
CA ILE A 31 10.81 4.60 -8.74
C ILE A 31 9.60 4.28 -9.62
N VAL A 32 8.66 5.20 -9.80
CA VAL A 32 7.47 5.02 -10.63
C VAL A 32 7.87 4.83 -12.09
N LYS A 33 8.77 5.69 -12.60
CA LYS A 33 9.32 5.55 -13.96
C LYS A 33 9.98 4.19 -14.18
N LYS A 34 10.75 3.71 -13.19
CA LYS A 34 11.42 2.42 -13.26
C LYS A 34 10.44 1.24 -13.23
N LEU A 35 9.40 1.29 -12.41
CA LEU A 35 8.35 0.27 -12.41
C LEU A 35 7.62 0.20 -13.76
N LEU A 36 7.30 1.35 -14.35
CA LEU A 36 6.68 1.42 -15.69
C LEU A 36 7.56 0.82 -16.78
N SER A 37 8.89 0.99 -16.70
CA SER A 37 9.83 0.37 -17.66
C SER A 37 9.97 -1.14 -17.51
N LEU A 38 9.58 -1.70 -16.36
CA LEU A 38 9.72 -3.11 -16.03
C LEU A 38 8.41 -3.88 -16.12
N LYS A 39 7.26 -3.19 -16.30
CA LYS A 39 5.91 -3.78 -16.26
C LYS A 39 5.70 -4.96 -17.22
N ASP A 40 6.39 -4.96 -18.37
CA ASP A 40 6.23 -5.97 -19.43
C ASP A 40 7.17 -7.18 -19.24
N LYS A 41 7.98 -7.19 -18.17
CA LYS A 41 8.89 -8.29 -17.84
C LYS A 41 8.23 -9.29 -16.91
N ASP A 42 7.86 -10.45 -17.46
CA ASP A 42 7.22 -11.53 -16.70
C ASP A 42 8.08 -12.04 -15.53
N ASP A 43 9.40 -12.09 -15.70
CA ASP A 43 10.36 -12.52 -14.68
C ASP A 43 10.47 -11.56 -13.48
N LYS A 44 9.87 -10.37 -13.58
CA LYS A 44 9.91 -9.31 -12.55
C LYS A 44 8.54 -8.98 -11.97
N LYS A 45 7.47 -9.66 -12.37
CA LYS A 45 6.10 -9.36 -11.91
C LYS A 45 5.96 -9.41 -10.39
N ASP A 46 6.55 -10.41 -9.75
CA ASP A 46 6.47 -10.56 -8.29
C ASP A 46 7.22 -9.44 -7.55
N ASP A 47 8.41 -9.09 -8.02
CA ASP A 47 9.21 -7.97 -7.48
C ASP A 47 8.47 -6.64 -7.65
N ILE A 48 7.88 -6.41 -8.83
CA ILE A 48 7.09 -5.20 -9.13
C ILE A 48 5.87 -5.11 -8.23
N SER A 49 5.10 -6.19 -8.10
CA SER A 49 3.93 -6.25 -7.22
C SER A 49 4.30 -5.93 -5.77
N LEU A 50 5.42 -6.48 -5.31
CA LEU A 50 5.90 -6.25 -3.95
C LEU A 50 6.27 -4.78 -3.69
N ILE A 51 6.94 -4.12 -4.65
CA ILE A 51 7.26 -2.70 -4.56
C ILE A 51 5.99 -1.84 -4.66
N CYS A 52 5.03 -2.18 -5.53
CA CYS A 52 3.76 -1.47 -5.64
C CYS A 52 2.99 -1.49 -4.32
N ASN A 53 2.89 -2.65 -3.67
CA ASN A 53 2.25 -2.77 -2.35
C ASN A 53 2.98 -1.93 -1.30
N GLN A 54 4.32 -1.91 -1.31
CA GLN A 54 5.09 -1.04 -0.43
C GLN A 54 4.77 0.45 -0.64
N ILE A 55 4.61 0.89 -1.89
CA ILE A 55 4.23 2.28 -2.21
C ILE A 55 2.83 2.60 -1.67
N VAL A 56 1.89 1.66 -1.77
CA VAL A 56 0.54 1.81 -1.20
C VAL A 56 0.61 1.95 0.32
N ASP A 57 1.40 1.11 0.99
CA ASP A 57 1.56 1.18 2.46
C ASP A 57 2.12 2.54 2.90
N ILE A 58 3.15 3.04 2.20
CA ILE A 58 3.72 4.36 2.48
C ILE A 58 2.68 5.46 2.27
N ALA A 59 1.87 5.37 1.21
CA ALA A 59 0.80 6.33 0.96
C ALA A 59 -0.30 6.26 2.04
N LEU A 60 -0.62 5.08 2.54
CA LEU A 60 -1.54 4.92 3.66
C LEU A 60 -0.96 5.53 4.94
N LEU A 61 0.29 5.19 5.28
CA LEU A 61 1.02 5.72 6.45
C LEU A 61 1.13 7.25 6.44
N ALA A 62 1.29 7.86 5.26
CA ALA A 62 1.33 9.32 5.12
C ALA A 62 -0.01 10.00 5.41
N ASN A 63 -1.14 9.27 5.30
CA ASN A 63 -2.48 9.80 5.50
C ASN A 63 -3.11 9.39 6.84
N LYS A 64 -2.85 8.17 7.32
CA LYS A 64 -3.37 7.61 8.56
C LYS A 64 -2.44 6.52 9.12
N GLU A 65 -2.64 6.18 10.39
CA GLU A 65 -2.02 4.99 10.95
C GLU A 65 -2.57 3.73 10.27
N LEU A 66 -1.71 2.73 10.10
CA LEU A 66 -2.10 1.41 9.61
C LEU A 66 -2.76 0.62 10.73
N GLU A 67 -3.75 -0.19 10.39
CA GLU A 67 -4.28 -1.18 11.33
C GLU A 67 -3.20 -2.20 11.72
N PRO A 68 -3.27 -2.83 12.91
CA PRO A 68 -2.21 -3.74 13.38
C PRO A 68 -1.85 -4.85 12.38
N SER A 69 -2.81 -5.39 11.65
CA SER A 69 -2.58 -6.40 10.61
C SER A 69 -1.89 -5.83 9.37
N GLU A 70 -2.29 -4.63 8.95
CA GLU A 70 -1.67 -3.94 7.80
C GLU A 70 -0.22 -3.54 8.12
N LEU A 71 0.04 -3.13 9.36
CA LEU A 71 1.38 -2.81 9.85
C LEU A 71 2.30 -4.05 9.87
N ASP A 72 1.81 -5.19 10.35
CA ASP A 72 2.57 -6.45 10.35
C ASP A 72 2.94 -6.87 8.91
N ASP A 73 1.99 -6.78 7.99
CA ASP A 73 2.23 -7.07 6.57
C ASP A 73 3.21 -6.09 5.92
N PHE A 74 3.14 -4.80 6.27
CA PHE A 74 4.11 -3.79 5.84
C PHE A 74 5.51 -4.12 6.36
N ILE A 75 5.66 -4.47 7.64
CA ILE A 75 6.96 -4.83 8.22
C ILE A 75 7.55 -6.06 7.52
N LYS A 76 6.73 -7.07 7.24
CA LYS A 76 7.15 -8.27 6.49
C LYS A 76 7.62 -7.91 5.08
N ARG A 77 6.87 -7.08 4.35
CA ARG A 77 7.26 -6.60 3.01
C ARG A 77 8.57 -5.81 3.04
N ASN A 78 8.70 -4.89 4.01
CA ASN A 78 9.89 -4.08 4.19
C ASN A 78 11.13 -4.95 4.47
N ASN A 79 11.03 -5.92 5.38
CA ASN A 79 12.12 -6.85 5.67
C ASN A 79 12.51 -7.69 4.44
N LYS A 80 11.53 -8.16 3.67
CA LYS A 80 11.79 -8.89 2.42
C LYS A 80 12.54 -8.01 1.40
N LEU A 81 12.12 -6.75 1.21
CA LEU A 81 12.82 -5.79 0.34
C LEU A 81 14.25 -5.54 0.81
N MET A 82 14.46 -5.30 2.10
CA MET A 82 15.80 -5.07 2.67
C MET A 82 16.71 -6.27 2.46
N ASN A 83 16.21 -7.49 2.65
CA ASN A 83 16.96 -8.72 2.40
C ASN A 83 17.35 -8.86 0.92
N MET A 84 16.47 -8.48 -0.02
CA MET A 84 16.80 -8.50 -1.44
C MET A 84 17.92 -7.51 -1.80
N VAL A 85 18.01 -6.37 -1.11
CA VAL A 85 19.06 -5.37 -1.34
C VAL A 85 20.40 -5.82 -0.77
N ILE A 86 20.41 -6.42 0.42
CA ILE A 86 21.65 -6.82 1.12
C ILE A 86 22.21 -8.15 0.58
N SER A 87 21.37 -9.00 -0.02
CA SER A 87 21.80 -10.30 -0.58
C SER A 87 22.40 -10.21 -2.00
N LEU A 88 22.63 -8.99 -2.52
CA LEU A 88 23.30 -8.70 -3.80
C LEU A 88 24.78 -8.40 -3.57
#